data_AF-A0A9Q2S2H4-F1
#
_entry.id   AF-A0A9Q2S2H4-F1
#
_cell.length_a   1.000
_cell.length_b   1.000
_cell.length_c   1.000
_cell.angle_alpha   90.00
_cell.angle_beta   90.00
_cell.angle_gamma   90.00
#
_symmetry.space_group_name_H-M   'P 1'
#
loop_
_entity.id
_entity.type
_entity.pdbx_description
1 polymer ?
#
loop_
_entity_poly.entity_id
_entity_poly.type
_entity_poly.pdbx_seq_one_letter_code
_entity_poly.pdbx_strand_id
1 'polypeptide(L)'
;MPKLTAKMLCILATPLLFGPVHTFADTSISNQSEKKPFSSMAVTPDKGEVCRAPKPPVDLAETAYVRNGYRAVLRLMAAQKWQETGSCECFLNTISWEEVIEQSDAFKVSNDARRPFDVAGLRLRADEILALRDEACAN
;
A
#
# COMPACT_ATOMS: atom_id res chain seq x y z
N MET A 1 17.92 10.12 -57.85
CA MET A 1 19.27 9.83 -58.40
C MET A 1 20.13 9.22 -57.29
N PRO A 2 21.07 8.33 -57.64
CA PRO A 2 21.34 7.12 -56.87
C PRO A 2 22.48 7.20 -55.84
N LYS A 3 22.37 6.30 -54.85
CA LYS A 3 23.40 5.46 -54.20
C LYS A 3 24.69 6.13 -53.72
N LEU A 4 25.00 5.94 -52.44
CA LEU A 4 26.32 5.39 -52.08
C LEU A 4 26.17 4.39 -50.93
N THR A 5 26.30 3.13 -51.30
CA THR A 5 26.55 1.98 -50.43
C THR A 5 28.01 1.96 -50.02
N ALA A 6 28.31 1.74 -48.75
CA ALA A 6 29.62 1.25 -48.33
C ALA A 6 29.42 0.04 -47.40
N LYS A 7 29.53 -1.16 -47.99
CA LYS A 7 29.91 -2.37 -47.27
C LYS A 7 31.37 -2.20 -46.87
N MET A 8 31.68 -2.38 -45.59
CA MET A 8 33.03 -2.75 -45.17
C MET A 8 32.88 -3.81 -44.09
N LEU A 9 33.08 -5.06 -44.52
CA LEU A 9 33.22 -6.23 -43.68
C LEU A 9 34.64 -6.18 -43.10
N CYS A 10 34.79 -6.27 -41.78
CA CYS A 10 36.07 -6.64 -41.18
C CYS A 10 35.82 -7.65 -40.07
N ILE A 11 36.06 -8.92 -40.41
CA ILE A 11 36.13 -10.05 -39.51
C ILE A 11 37.50 -9.98 -38.82
N LEU A 12 37.54 -9.96 -37.50
CA LEU A 12 38.70 -10.42 -36.74
C LEU A 12 38.20 -11.35 -35.64
N ALA A 13 38.55 -12.62 -35.80
CA ALA A 13 38.44 -13.67 -34.80
C ALA A 13 39.43 -13.40 -33.66
N THR A 14 39.04 -13.70 -32.41
CA THR A 14 39.98 -13.71 -31.28
C THR A 14 39.49 -14.72 -30.23
N PRO A 15 40.40 -15.47 -29.58
CA PRO A 15 40.18 -16.86 -29.20
C PRO A 15 39.52 -17.08 -27.84
N LEU A 16 38.90 -18.27 -27.70
CA LEU A 16 38.58 -18.92 -26.44
C LEU A 16 39.85 -19.16 -25.63
N LEU A 17 40.04 -18.37 -24.56
CA LEU A 17 40.96 -18.68 -23.49
C LEU A 17 40.14 -19.23 -22.32
N PHE A 18 40.14 -20.56 -22.20
CA PHE A 18 39.70 -21.26 -21.00
C PHE A 18 40.65 -20.91 -19.85
N GLY A 19 40.16 -20.13 -18.89
CA GLY A 19 40.85 -19.85 -17.63
C GLY A 19 40.82 -21.05 -16.68
N PRO A 20 41.73 -21.10 -15.69
CA PRO A 20 41.92 -22.23 -14.80
C PRO A 20 40.73 -22.39 -13.85
N VAL A 21 40.26 -23.63 -13.74
CA VAL A 21 39.24 -24.08 -12.79
C VAL A 21 39.62 -23.61 -11.39
N HIS A 22 38.82 -22.72 -10.81
CA HIS A 22 38.96 -22.36 -9.40
C HIS A 22 38.35 -23.49 -8.57
N THR A 23 39.21 -24.25 -7.90
CA THR A 23 38.80 -25.14 -6.81
C THR A 23 38.22 -24.27 -5.70
N PHE A 24 36.92 -24.41 -5.43
CA PHE A 24 36.30 -23.77 -4.28
C PHE A 24 36.89 -24.35 -3.01
N ALA A 25 37.61 -23.52 -2.25
CA ALA A 25 38.11 -23.86 -0.93
C ALA A 25 36.95 -24.05 0.05
N ASP A 26 37.11 -24.99 0.96
CA ASP A 26 36.15 -25.43 1.97
C ASP A 26 35.52 -24.27 2.75
N THR A 27 34.18 -24.18 2.68
CA THR A 27 33.39 -23.39 3.62
C THR A 27 33.44 -24.08 4.98
N SER A 28 34.37 -23.66 5.84
CA SER A 28 34.21 -23.88 7.27
C SER A 28 32.99 -23.05 7.73
N ILE A 29 31.84 -23.71 7.88
CA ILE A 29 30.66 -23.13 8.52
C ILE A 29 31.01 -22.97 10.00
N SER A 30 31.54 -21.81 10.36
CA SER A 30 31.58 -21.36 11.74
C SER A 30 30.14 -21.03 12.13
N ASN A 31 29.48 -21.98 12.80
CA ASN A 31 28.18 -21.80 13.43
C ASN A 31 28.32 -20.82 14.61
N GLN A 32 28.38 -19.53 14.30
CA GLN A 32 28.05 -18.47 15.26
C GLN A 32 26.89 -17.66 14.69
N SER A 33 25.71 -18.29 14.74
CA SER A 33 24.44 -17.56 14.73
C SER A 33 24.35 -16.80 16.05
N GLU A 34 25.08 -15.71 16.16
CA GLU A 34 24.82 -14.69 17.16
C GLU A 34 23.48 -14.05 16.76
N LYS A 35 22.39 -14.60 17.30
CA LYS A 35 21.04 -14.07 17.13
C LYS A 35 21.01 -12.70 17.78
N LYS A 36 21.34 -11.65 17.02
CA LYS A 36 21.00 -10.28 17.42
C LYS A 36 19.52 -10.25 17.75
N PRO A 37 19.11 -9.91 18.99
CA PRO A 37 17.70 -9.75 19.29
C PRO A 37 17.17 -8.60 18.42
N PHE A 38 16.04 -8.84 17.75
CA PHE A 38 15.33 -7.76 17.07
C PHE A 38 14.91 -6.74 18.12
N SER A 39 15.62 -5.61 18.15
CA SER A 39 15.19 -4.46 18.94
C SER A 39 13.93 -3.89 18.30
N SER A 40 12.78 -4.08 18.96
CA SER A 40 11.52 -3.50 18.52
C SER A 40 11.63 -1.97 18.59
N MET A 41 11.57 -1.30 17.43
CA MET A 41 11.37 0.15 17.37
C MET A 41 9.89 0.40 17.63
N ALA A 42 9.50 0.47 18.90
CA ALA A 42 8.16 0.90 19.27
C ALA A 42 8.01 2.36 18.83
N VAL A 43 7.27 2.58 17.74
CA VAL A 43 6.90 3.93 17.31
C VAL A 43 5.81 4.41 18.25
N THR A 44 6.11 5.43 19.05
CA THR A 44 5.08 6.10 19.83
C THR A 44 4.07 6.74 18.87
N PRO A 45 2.77 6.49 19.07
CA PRO A 45 1.69 7.32 18.55
C PRO A 45 2.06 8.79 18.45
N ASP A 46 1.91 9.39 17.28
CA ASP A 46 1.96 10.85 17.21
C ASP A 46 0.75 11.42 17.97
N LYS A 47 0.89 12.57 18.64
CA LYS A 47 -0.15 13.12 19.54
C LYS A 47 -1.50 13.40 18.83
N GLY A 48 -1.55 13.33 17.50
CA GLY A 48 -2.75 13.39 16.66
C GLY A 48 -3.53 12.07 16.50
N GLU A 49 -3.19 11.00 17.23
CA GLU A 49 -3.84 9.67 17.08
C GLU A 49 -5.35 9.60 17.37
N VAL A 50 -5.96 10.69 17.87
CA VAL A 50 -7.38 10.74 18.26
C VAL A 50 -8.31 10.41 17.08
N CYS A 51 -7.89 10.67 15.83
CA CYS A 51 -8.69 10.39 14.65
C CYS A 51 -8.14 9.30 13.73
N ARG A 52 -7.71 8.17 14.31
CA ARG A 52 -7.32 6.98 13.55
C ARG A 52 -8.52 6.09 13.24
N ALA A 53 -8.63 5.64 11.99
CA ALA A 53 -9.70 4.72 11.60
C ALA A 53 -9.63 3.41 12.42
N PRO A 54 -10.77 2.92 12.97
CA PRO A 54 -10.79 1.70 13.76
C PRO A 54 -10.45 0.46 12.93
N LYS A 55 -9.98 -0.59 13.60
CA LYS A 55 -9.76 -1.90 12.97
C LYS A 55 -11.11 -2.56 12.67
N PRO A 56 -11.35 -3.06 11.45
CA PRO A 56 -12.58 -3.78 11.15
C PRO A 56 -12.67 -5.07 11.97
N PRO A 57 -13.86 -5.44 12.47
CA PRO A 57 -14.12 -6.72 13.11
C PRO A 57 -13.69 -7.88 12.21
N VAL A 58 -13.20 -8.97 12.80
CA VAL A 58 -12.65 -10.11 12.04
C VAL A 58 -13.73 -10.88 11.27
N ASP A 59 -14.94 -10.86 11.81
CA ASP A 59 -16.18 -11.45 11.30
C ASP A 59 -16.94 -10.54 10.32
N LEU A 60 -16.51 -9.28 10.15
CA LEU A 60 -17.15 -8.33 9.23
C LEU A 60 -17.17 -8.82 7.78
N ALA A 61 -16.15 -9.57 7.36
CA ALA A 61 -16.09 -10.22 6.07
C ALA A 61 -15.07 -11.36 6.09
N GLU A 62 -15.26 -12.35 5.21
CA GLU A 62 -14.38 -13.52 5.10
C GLU A 62 -12.92 -13.13 4.87
N THR A 63 -12.65 -12.23 3.92
CA THR A 63 -11.28 -11.88 3.53
C THR A 63 -10.82 -10.56 4.14
N ALA A 64 -9.52 -10.49 4.43
CA ALA A 64 -8.89 -9.24 4.88
C ALA A 64 -8.99 -8.13 3.82
N TYR A 65 -9.02 -8.49 2.53
CA TYR A 65 -9.19 -7.51 1.46
C TYR A 65 -10.54 -6.79 1.55
N VAL A 66 -11.64 -7.54 1.70
CA VAL A 66 -12.98 -6.97 1.83
C VAL A 66 -13.10 -6.13 3.10
N ARG A 67 -12.58 -6.61 4.24
CA ARG A 67 -12.52 -5.82 5.48
C ARG A 67 -11.73 -4.52 5.32
N ASN A 68 -10.62 -4.54 4.57
CA ASN A 68 -9.84 -3.35 4.26
C ASN A 68 -10.58 -2.38 3.32
N GLY A 69 -11.45 -2.90 2.46
CA GLY A 69 -12.37 -2.11 1.65
C GLY A 69 -13.41 -1.39 2.51
N TYR A 70 -14.07 -2.09 3.44
CA TYR A 70 -14.98 -1.46 4.39
C TYR A 70 -14.29 -0.38 5.23
N ARG A 71 -13.06 -0.62 5.70
CA ARG A 71 -12.28 0.41 6.39
C ARG A 71 -11.99 1.64 5.51
N ALA A 72 -11.81 1.45 4.20
CA ALA A 72 -11.63 2.57 3.27
C ALA A 72 -12.94 3.33 3.04
N VAL A 73 -14.07 2.61 2.91
CA VAL A 73 -15.41 3.21 2.84
C VAL A 73 -15.71 4.03 4.10
N LEU A 74 -15.44 3.49 5.30
CA LEU A 74 -15.57 4.22 6.57
C LEU A 74 -14.79 5.54 6.57
N ARG A 75 -13.54 5.53 6.09
CA ARG A 75 -12.71 6.74 5.99
C ARG A 75 -13.34 7.77 5.05
N LEU A 76 -13.83 7.33 3.90
CA LEU A 76 -14.46 8.21 2.93
C LEU A 76 -15.77 8.80 3.49
N MET A 77 -16.62 7.99 4.12
CA MET A 77 -17.85 8.46 4.77
C MET A 77 -17.57 9.47 5.88
N ALA A 78 -16.55 9.24 6.71
CA ALA A 78 -16.15 10.21 7.74
C ALA A 78 -15.65 11.53 7.13
N ALA A 79 -14.93 11.45 6.01
CA ALA A 79 -14.47 12.62 5.28
C ALA A 79 -15.66 13.39 4.66
N GLN A 80 -16.64 12.69 4.09
CA GLN A 80 -17.87 13.27 3.56
C GLN A 80 -18.72 13.93 4.65
N LYS A 81 -18.84 13.33 5.84
CA LYS A 81 -19.52 13.96 6.99
C LYS A 81 -18.88 15.30 7.38
N TRP A 82 -17.56 15.43 7.27
CA TRP A 82 -16.93 16.74 7.44
C TRP A 82 -17.39 17.73 6.36
N GLN A 83 -17.44 17.35 5.09
CA GLN A 83 -17.92 18.23 4.02
C GLN A 83 -19.39 18.65 4.22
N GLU A 84 -20.22 17.75 4.74
CA GLU A 84 -21.64 18.00 5.00
C GLU A 84 -21.86 18.93 6.21
N THR A 85 -21.06 18.78 7.26
CA THR A 85 -21.28 19.48 8.56
C THR A 85 -20.35 20.66 8.80
N GLY A 86 -19.20 20.70 8.13
CA GLY A 86 -18.09 21.60 8.42
C GLY A 86 -17.39 21.33 9.77
N SER A 87 -17.76 20.28 10.51
CA SER A 87 -17.26 20.03 11.85
C SER A 87 -15.85 19.41 11.84
N CYS A 88 -14.95 19.96 12.65
CA CYS A 88 -13.60 19.43 12.87
C CYS A 88 -13.56 18.19 13.78
N GLU A 89 -14.71 17.67 14.19
CA GLU A 89 -14.79 16.45 14.98
C GLU A 89 -14.37 15.20 14.19
N CYS A 90 -13.95 14.16 14.93
CA CYS A 90 -13.59 12.90 14.31
C CYS A 90 -14.80 11.98 14.13
N PHE A 91 -15.29 11.87 12.88
CA PHE A 91 -16.43 11.01 12.57
C PHE A 91 -16.10 9.50 12.47
N LEU A 92 -14.82 9.11 12.45
CA LEU A 92 -14.40 7.71 12.25
C LEU A 92 -14.91 6.74 13.33
N ASN A 93 -15.19 7.23 14.54
CA ASN A 93 -15.73 6.43 15.65
C ASN A 93 -17.24 6.61 15.83
N THR A 94 -17.88 7.47 15.02
CA THR A 94 -19.32 7.76 15.10
C THR A 94 -20.13 6.93 14.11
N ILE A 95 -19.50 6.50 13.01
CA ILE A 95 -20.11 5.69 11.96
C ILE A 95 -19.93 4.22 12.34
N SER A 96 -21.03 3.47 12.37
CA SER A 96 -21.00 2.05 12.72
C SER A 96 -20.55 1.18 11.55
N TRP A 97 -20.08 -0.04 11.80
CA TRP A 97 -19.68 -0.95 10.72
C TRP A 97 -20.88 -1.45 9.90
N GLU A 98 -22.05 -1.53 10.53
CA GLU A 98 -23.32 -1.85 9.87
C GLU A 98 -23.72 -0.75 8.87
N GLU A 99 -23.62 0.52 9.28
CA GLU A 99 -23.85 1.67 8.40
C GLU A 99 -22.88 1.66 7.21
N VAL A 100 -21.60 1.33 7.47
CA VAL A 100 -20.60 1.16 6.40
C VAL A 100 -21.00 0.07 5.42
N ILE A 101 -21.49 -1.09 5.90
CA ILE A 101 -21.92 -2.18 5.02
C ILE A 101 -23.13 -1.75 4.18
N GLU A 102 -24.13 -1.13 4.80
CA GLU A 102 -25.34 -0.66 4.14
C GLU A 102 -25.02 0.30 2.99
N GLN A 103 -24.11 1.26 3.23
CA GLN A 103 -23.72 2.25 2.22
C GLN A 103 -22.67 1.73 1.23
N SER A 104 -22.05 0.58 1.50
CA SER A 104 -20.89 0.10 0.74
C SER A 104 -21.17 -0.20 -0.73
N ASP A 105 -22.41 -0.55 -1.08
CA ASP A 105 -22.79 -0.90 -2.44
C ASP A 105 -22.54 0.24 -3.43
N ALA A 106 -22.70 1.49 -3.00
CA ALA A 106 -22.42 2.69 -3.80
C ALA A 106 -20.93 2.83 -4.17
N PHE A 107 -20.04 2.12 -3.47
CA PHE A 107 -18.59 2.20 -3.63
C PHE A 107 -17.98 0.97 -4.32
N LYS A 108 -18.79 -0.03 -4.69
CA LYS A 108 -18.33 -1.22 -5.41
C LYS A 108 -17.99 -0.87 -6.85
N VAL A 109 -16.86 -1.41 -7.34
CA VAL A 109 -16.37 -1.23 -8.72
C VAL A 109 -16.35 -2.54 -9.51
N SER A 110 -16.63 -3.65 -8.84
CA SER A 110 -16.56 -5.00 -9.40
C SER A 110 -17.61 -5.90 -8.77
N ASN A 111 -18.09 -6.87 -9.56
CA ASN A 111 -18.99 -7.94 -9.09
C ASN A 111 -18.24 -9.13 -8.47
N ASP A 112 -16.90 -9.10 -8.46
CA ASP A 112 -16.11 -10.12 -7.74
C ASP A 112 -16.28 -9.94 -6.23
N ALA A 113 -16.94 -10.91 -5.59
CA ALA A 113 -17.16 -10.92 -4.15
C ALA A 113 -15.86 -10.86 -3.32
N ARG A 114 -14.73 -11.31 -3.86
CA ARG A 114 -13.42 -11.25 -3.18
C ARG A 114 -12.69 -9.93 -3.41
N ARG A 115 -13.05 -9.18 -4.45
CA ARG A 115 -12.46 -7.88 -4.81
C ARG A 115 -13.54 -6.88 -5.26
N PRO A 116 -14.49 -6.51 -4.39
CA PRO A 116 -15.59 -5.63 -4.79
C PRO A 116 -15.18 -4.14 -4.84
N PHE A 117 -14.12 -3.76 -4.12
CA PHE A 117 -13.71 -2.35 -3.95
C PHE A 117 -12.38 -2.03 -4.63
N ASP A 118 -12.23 -0.81 -5.12
CA ASP A 118 -10.92 -0.20 -5.35
C ASP A 118 -10.44 0.47 -4.05
N VAL A 119 -9.77 -0.33 -3.21
CA VAL A 119 -9.29 0.13 -1.89
C VAL A 119 -8.29 1.30 -2.02
N ALA A 120 -7.47 1.32 -3.08
CA ALA A 120 -6.49 2.37 -3.27
C ALA A 120 -7.18 3.68 -3.66
N GLY A 121 -8.10 3.63 -4.63
CA GLY A 121 -8.88 4.79 -5.04
C GLY A 121 -9.74 5.38 -3.92
N LEU A 122 -10.39 4.54 -3.11
CA LEU A 122 -11.17 5.00 -1.95
C LEU A 122 -10.31 5.75 -0.92
N ARG A 123 -9.09 5.26 -0.68
CA ARG A 123 -8.16 5.92 0.25
C ARG A 123 -7.67 7.26 -0.28
N LEU A 124 -7.29 7.32 -1.55
CA LEU A 124 -6.86 8.58 -2.17
C LEU A 124 -7.96 9.65 -2.07
N ARG A 125 -9.21 9.30 -2.41
CA ARG A 125 -10.35 10.24 -2.28
C ARG A 125 -10.57 10.69 -0.83
N ALA A 126 -10.51 9.75 0.12
CA ALA A 126 -10.66 10.10 1.53
C ALA A 126 -9.52 11.01 2.02
N ASP A 127 -8.28 10.72 1.61
CA ASP A 127 -7.10 11.49 1.99
C ASP A 127 -7.13 12.91 1.40
N GLU A 128 -7.60 13.07 0.15
CA GLU A 128 -7.83 14.39 -0.47
C GLU A 128 -8.80 15.24 0.35
N ILE A 129 -9.96 14.67 0.73
CA ILE A 129 -10.97 15.38 1.52
C ILE A 129 -10.45 15.68 2.93
N LEU A 130 -9.80 14.71 3.58
CA LEU A 130 -9.26 14.88 4.93
C LEU A 130 -8.09 15.87 4.98
N ALA A 131 -7.29 15.98 3.92
CA ALA A 131 -6.26 17.02 3.83
C ALA A 131 -6.89 18.42 3.84
N LEU A 132 -7.97 18.63 3.07
CA LEU A 132 -8.71 19.89 3.08
C LEU A 132 -9.32 20.19 4.46
N ARG A 133 -9.81 19.16 5.16
CA ARG A 133 -10.26 19.29 6.55
C ARG A 133 -9.12 19.74 7.45
N ASP A 134 -7.98 19.06 7.39
CA ASP A 134 -6.85 19.31 8.27
C ASP A 134 -6.32 20.74 8.07
N GLU A 135 -6.32 21.25 6.83
CA GLU A 135 -6.03 22.66 6.53
C GLU A 135 -7.08 23.63 7.11
N ALA A 136 -8.37 23.32 6.96
CA ALA A 136 -9.46 24.17 7.45
C ALA A 136 -9.59 24.19 8.99
N CYS A 137 -9.19 23.10 9.63
CA CYS A 137 -9.30 22.87 11.07
C CYS A 137 -8.00 23.13 11.83
N ALA A 138 -6.92 23.51 11.13
CA ALA A 138 -5.66 23.91 11.74
C ALA A 138 -5.84 25.21 12.53
N ASN A 139 -6.03 25.07 13.86
CA ASN A 139 -6.07 26.17 14.83
C ASN A 139 -4.99 25.97 15.89
#